data_AF-A0A963B4Q5-F1
#
_entry.id   AF-A0A963B4Q5-F1
#
_cell.length_a   1.000
_cell.length_b   1.000
_cell.length_c   1.000
_cell.angle_alpha   90.00
_cell.angle_beta   90.00
_cell.angle_gamma   90.00
#
_symmetry.space_group_name_H-M   'P 1'
#
loop_
_entity.id
_entity.type
_entity.pdbx_description
1 polymer ?
#
loop_
_entity_poly.entity_id
_entity_poly.type
_entity_poly.pdbx_seq_one_letter_code
_entity_poly.pdbx_strand_id
1 'polypeptide(L)' 'NFVLEGDSLQRPPRGYPKEHELMEDLKRKDFIACRPFGDAEIGRKGFLQMAIGGFQQSNPFMRYLCAALEVPY' A
#
# COMPACT_ATOMS: atom_id res chain seq x y z
N ASN A 1 1.05 5.37 9.71
CA ASN A 1 1.58 4.26 8.89
C ASN A 1 0.48 3.30 8.49
N PHE A 2 0.39 2.99 7.20
CA PHE A 2 -0.47 1.94 6.63
C PHE A 2 0.34 0.65 6.45
N VAL A 3 -0.35 -0.46 6.20
CA VAL A 3 0.22 -1.74 5.77
C VAL A 3 -0.19 -2.02 4.32
N LEU A 4 0.61 -2.79 3.59
CA LEU A 4 0.25 -3.25 2.25
C LEU A 4 -0.50 -4.56 2.34
N GLU A 5 -1.68 -4.60 1.72
CA GLU A 5 -2.57 -5.76 1.65
C GLU A 5 -2.80 -6.17 0.19
N GLY A 6 -3.41 -7.35 0.00
CA GLY A 6 -3.76 -7.91 -1.30
C GLY A 6 -2.87 -9.08 -1.71
N ASP A 7 -3.06 -9.54 -2.94
CA ASP A 7 -2.46 -10.77 -3.41
C ASP A 7 -0.98 -10.61 -3.75
N SER A 8 -0.24 -11.70 -3.51
CA SER A 8 1.15 -11.86 -3.90
C SER A 8 1.40 -13.23 -4.50
N LEU A 9 2.38 -13.31 -5.40
CA LEU A 9 2.85 -14.58 -5.94
C LEU A 9 3.54 -15.41 -4.85
N GLN A 10 3.28 -16.72 -4.82
CA GLN A 10 4.00 -17.62 -3.92
C GLN A 10 5.44 -17.92 -4.38
N ARG A 11 5.70 -17.86 -5.69
CA ARG A 11 7.00 -18.13 -6.30
C ARG A 11 7.55 -16.86 -6.96
N PRO A 12 8.88 -16.71 -7.07
CA PRO A 12 9.49 -15.63 -7.83
C PRO A 12 8.91 -15.51 -9.24
N PRO A 13 8.60 -14.29 -9.72
CA PRO A 13 8.13 -14.08 -11.07
C PRO A 13 9.20 -14.49 -12.10
N ARG A 14 8.75 -14.98 -13.27
CA ARG A 14 9.66 -15.34 -14.35
C ARG A 14 10.44 -14.11 -14.81
N GLY A 15 11.74 -14.28 -15.04
CA GLY A 15 12.61 -13.22 -15.53
C GLY A 15 13.45 -12.52 -14.45
N TYR A 16 13.25 -12.86 -13.17
CA TYR A 16 14.05 -12.30 -12.07
C TYR A 16 14.87 -13.39 -11.36
N PRO A 17 16.11 -13.08 -10.92
CA PRO A 17 16.88 -13.96 -10.04
C PRO A 17 16.13 -14.23 -8.74
N LYS A 18 16.22 -15.46 -8.20
CA LYS A 18 15.53 -15.83 -6.96
C LYS A 18 15.94 -14.97 -5.77
N GLU A 19 17.22 -14.59 -5.71
CA GLU A 19 17.81 -13.79 -4.62
C GLU A 19 17.83 -12.29 -4.95
N HIS A 20 16.95 -11.82 -5.83
CA HIS A 20 16.84 -10.39 -6.12
C HIS A 20 16.44 -9.63 -4.84
N GLU A 21 17.13 -8.54 -4.54
CA GLU A 21 16.94 -7.80 -3.27
C GLU A 21 15.49 -7.30 -3.08
N LEU A 22 14.80 -6.99 -4.18
CA LEU A 22 13.39 -6.57 -4.22
C LEU A 22 12.39 -7.72 -4.45
N MET A 23 12.77 -8.99 -4.21
CA MET A 23 11.91 -10.14 -4.57
C MET A 23 10.50 -10.07 -3.98
N GLU A 24 10.36 -9.63 -2.72
CA GLU A 24 9.05 -9.55 -2.09
C GLU A 24 8.15 -8.50 -2.76
N ASP A 25 8.71 -7.37 -3.23
CA ASP A 25 7.95 -6.37 -3.98
C ASP A 25 7.64 -6.84 -5.39
N LEU A 26 8.58 -7.52 -6.06
CA LEU A 26 8.38 -8.12 -7.38
C LEU A 26 7.26 -9.18 -7.39
N LYS A 27 7.00 -9.82 -6.25
CA LYS A 27 5.92 -10.80 -6.10
C LYS A 27 4.54 -10.15 -5.91
N ARG A 28 4.46 -8.85 -5.58
CA ARG A 28 3.17 -8.18 -5.35
C ARG A 28 2.38 -8.09 -6.65
N LYS A 29 1.10 -8.48 -6.57
CA LYS A 29 0.13 -8.23 -7.63
C LYS A 29 -0.66 -6.97 -7.34
N ASP A 30 -0.99 -6.81 -6.06
CA ASP A 30 -1.79 -5.71 -5.55
C ASP A 30 -0.93 -4.74 -4.73
N PHE A 31 -1.29 -3.46 -4.83
CA PHE A 31 -0.63 -2.37 -4.13
C PHE A 31 -1.67 -1.57 -3.32
N ILE A 32 -2.24 -2.22 -2.30
CA ILE A 32 -3.35 -1.65 -1.52
C ILE A 32 -2.83 -1.19 -0.16
N ALA A 33 -2.88 0.12 0.09
CA ALA A 33 -2.53 0.72 1.37
C ALA A 33 -3.71 0.71 2.35
N CYS A 34 -3.63 -0.12 3.38
CA CYS A 34 -4.68 -0.29 4.38
C CYS A 34 -4.25 0.23 5.75
N ARG A 35 -5.17 0.87 6.47
CA ARG A 35 -5.01 1.16 7.89
C ARG A 35 -6.26 0.67 8.64
N PRO A 36 -6.15 -0.36 9.49
CA PRO A 36 -7.28 -0.79 10.30
C PRO A 36 -7.57 0.26 11.38
N PHE A 37 -8.86 0.43 11.68
CA PHE A 37 -9.33 1.21 12.83
C PHE A 37 -10.08 0.28 13.77
N GLY A 38 -9.83 0.40 15.07
CA GLY A 38 -10.64 -0.28 16.08
C GLY A 38 -12.00 0.41 16.29
N ASP A 39 -12.99 -0.34 16.78
CA ASP A 39 -14.34 0.17 17.05
C ASP A 39 -14.34 1.45 17.92
N ALA A 40 -13.48 1.47 18.95
CA ALA A 40 -13.33 2.62 19.84
C ALA A 40 -12.75 3.86 19.13
N GLU A 41 -11.96 3.69 18.06
CA GLU A 41 -11.45 4.82 17.27
C GLU A 41 -12.53 5.39 16.36
N ILE A 42 -13.38 4.53 15.79
CA ILE A 42 -14.47 4.95 14.90
C ILE A 42 -15.48 5.83 15.64
N GLY A 43 -15.81 5.48 16.89
CA GLY A 43 -16.73 6.26 17.72
C GLY A 43 -16.15 7.56 18.30
N ARG A 44 -14.84 7.82 18.16
CA ARG A 44 -14.20 8.99 18.77
C ARG A 44 -14.49 10.27 18.00
N LYS A 45 -14.69 11.35 18.75
CA LYS A 45 -14.66 12.70 18.20
C LYS A 45 -13.31 12.92 17.51
N GLY A 46 -13.33 13.29 16.22
CA GLY A 46 -12.13 13.47 15.40
C GLY A 46 -11.76 12.28 14.51
N PHE A 47 -12.56 11.20 14.50
CA PHE A 47 -12.32 10.06 13.61
C PHE A 47 -12.18 10.48 12.14
N LEU A 48 -13.03 11.39 11.66
CA LEU A 48 -12.97 11.88 10.28
C LEU A 48 -11.59 12.50 9.95
N GLN A 49 -11.07 13.37 10.82
CA GLN A 49 -9.75 13.97 10.64
C GLN A 49 -8.65 12.91 10.68
N MET A 50 -8.80 11.90 11.54
CA MET A 50 -7.86 10.78 11.62
C MET A 50 -7.87 9.92 10.35
N ALA A 51 -9.05 9.69 9.76
CA ALA A 51 -9.21 8.96 8.50
C ALA A 51 -8.61 9.74 7.33
N ILE A 52 -8.94 11.04 7.21
CA ILE A 52 -8.35 11.94 6.20
C ILE A 52 -6.82 11.96 6.31
N GLY A 53 -6.29 12.10 7.54
CA GLY A 53 -4.85 12.06 7.78
C GLY A 53 -4.22 10.72 7.38
N GLY A 54 -4.97 9.62 7.45
CA GLY A 54 -4.54 8.31 6.97
C GLY A 54 -4.38 8.28 5.44
N PHE A 55 -5.36 8.81 4.70
CA PHE A 55 -5.28 8.92 3.24
C PHE A 55 -4.16 9.88 2.81
N GLN A 56 -4.02 11.02 3.48
CA GLN A 56 -2.92 11.95 3.19
C GLN A 56 -1.53 11.31 3.38
N GLN A 57 -1.38 10.43 4.37
CA GLN A 57 -0.16 9.66 4.57
C GLN A 57 0.13 8.65 3.44
N SER A 58 -0.88 8.19 2.69
CA SER A 58 -0.66 7.30 1.54
C SER A 58 -0.35 8.04 0.24
N ASN A 59 -0.48 9.37 0.19
CA ASN A 59 -0.20 10.16 -1.02
C ASN A 59 1.17 9.90 -1.65
N PRO A 60 2.30 9.82 -0.90
CA PRO A 60 3.60 9.54 -1.52
C PRO A 60 3.65 8.20 -2.23
N PHE A 61 2.99 7.18 -1.69
CA PHE A 61 2.92 5.85 -2.28
C PHE A 61 2.10 5.85 -3.57
N MET A 62 0.93 6.49 -3.57
CA MET A 62 0.13 6.62 -4.78
C MET A 62 0.84 7.43 -5.87
N ARG A 63 1.51 8.53 -5.49
CA ARG A 63 2.33 9.32 -6.43
C ARG A 63 3.41 8.47 -7.09
N TYR A 64 4.08 7.60 -6.33
CA TYR A 64 5.09 6.69 -6.85
C TYR A 64 4.49 5.69 -7.86
N LEU A 65 3.37 5.06 -7.53
CA LEU A 65 2.70 4.10 -8.42
C LEU A 65 2.21 4.75 -9.72
N CYS A 66 1.57 5.90 -9.63
CA CYS A 66 1.10 6.65 -10.80
C CYS A 66 2.27 7.09 -11.68
N ALA A 67 3.37 7.59 -11.07
CA ALA A 67 4.57 7.96 -11.82
C ALA A 67 5.20 6.76 -12.54
N ALA A 68 5.24 5.58 -11.91
CA ALA A 68 5.77 4.36 -12.53
C ALA A 68 4.94 3.88 -13.73
N LEU A 69 3.66 4.24 -13.78
CA LEU A 69 2.75 3.95 -14.89
C LEU A 69 2.58 5.11 -15.87
N GLU A 70 3.29 6.22 -15.66
CA GLU A 70 3.18 7.45 -16.46
C GLU A 70 1.74 8.02 -16.53
N VAL A 71 0.98 7.87 -15.44
CA VAL A 71 -0.39 8.41 -15.31
C VAL A 71 -0.44 9.55 -14.28
N PRO A 72 -1.39 10.50 -14.42
CA PRO A 72 -1.57 11.54 -13.42
C PRO A 72 -2.07 10.95 -12.08
N TYR A 73 -1.63 11.57 -10.99
CA TYR A 73 -2.15 11.35 -9.64
C TYR A 73 -2.93 12.56 -9.16
#